data_AF-A0A661JTC9-F1
#
_entry.id   AF-A0A661JTC9-F1
#
_cell.length_a   1.000
_cell.length_b   1.000
_cell.length_c   1.000
_cell.angle_alpha   90.00
_cell.angle_beta   90.00
_cell.angle_gamma   90.00
#
_symmetry.space_group_name_H-M   'P 1'
#
loop_
_entity.id
_entity.type
_entity.pdbx_description
1 polymer ?
#
loop_
_entity_poly.entity_id
_entity_poly.type
_entity_poly.pdbx_seq_one_letter_code
_entity_poly.pdbx_strand_id
1 'polypeptide(L)'
;MDKKKAKRLLKFLSYVLCHSPDEFGIFLDGDGSISIKELLWAVKEEDGWSYVRESHLKDLILLGFDPPYRLEGKKIVLNDSIKKPYYPVEQPPRTLFYAARLKACYHIY
;
A
#
# COMPACT_ATOMS: atom_id res chain seq x y z
N MET A 1 -17.64 -8.61 4.38
CA MET A 1 -17.06 -7.82 5.50
C MET A 1 -17.84 -6.49 5.70
N ASP A 2 -17.89 -5.91 6.91
CA ASP A 2 -18.48 -4.57 7.17
C ASP A 2 -17.67 -3.44 6.50
N LYS A 3 -18.32 -2.38 5.98
CA LYS A 3 -17.65 -1.28 5.25
C LYS A 3 -16.62 -0.51 6.08
N LYS A 4 -16.84 -0.31 7.39
CA LYS A 4 -15.85 0.37 8.25
C LYS A 4 -14.61 -0.51 8.46
N LYS A 5 -14.82 -1.81 8.68
CA LYS A 5 -13.72 -2.79 8.78
C LYS A 5 -12.94 -2.87 7.46
N ALA A 6 -13.64 -2.92 6.33
CA ALA A 6 -13.05 -2.89 4.99
C ALA A 6 -12.16 -1.67 4.79
N LYS A 7 -12.65 -0.47 5.13
CA LYS A 7 -11.87 0.77 5.02
C LYS A 7 -10.61 0.76 5.90
N ARG A 8 -10.70 0.22 7.12
CA ARG A 8 -9.54 0.10 8.02
C ARG A 8 -8.52 -0.89 7.45
N LEU A 9 -8.97 -2.04 6.95
CA LEU A 9 -8.12 -3.05 6.31
C LEU A 9 -7.43 -2.48 5.08
N LEU A 10 -8.15 -1.76 4.23
CA LEU A 10 -7.57 -1.09 3.06
C LEU A 10 -6.44 -0.15 3.46
N LYS A 11 -6.67 0.74 4.43
CA LYS A 11 -5.65 1.70 4.88
C LYS A 11 -4.40 1.00 5.41
N PHE A 12 -4.60 -0.07 6.17
CA PHE A 12 -3.50 -0.88 6.69
C PHE A 12 -2.71 -1.57 5.57
N LEU A 13 -3.39 -2.25 4.64
CA LEU A 13 -2.73 -2.89 3.50
C LEU A 13 -2.00 -1.88 2.60
N SER A 14 -2.54 -0.67 2.42
CA SER A 14 -1.84 0.42 1.72
C SER A 14 -0.55 0.82 2.43
N TYR A 15 -0.56 0.91 3.76
CA TYR A 15 0.65 1.20 4.53
C TYR A 15 1.70 0.09 4.37
N VAL A 16 1.28 -1.15 4.64
CA VAL A 16 2.13 -2.34 4.59
C VAL A 16 2.74 -2.54 3.20
N LEU A 17 1.96 -2.40 2.13
CA LEU A 17 2.43 -2.71 0.77
C LEU A 17 3.15 -1.55 0.07
N CYS A 18 2.83 -0.30 0.41
CA CYS A 18 3.30 0.86 -0.36
C CYS A 18 4.30 1.75 0.39
N HIS A 19 4.29 1.74 1.72
CA HIS A 19 5.08 2.67 2.53
C HIS A 19 6.24 1.99 3.24
N SER A 20 5.97 0.88 3.93
CA SER A 20 6.99 0.19 4.74
C SER A 20 6.86 -1.34 4.68
N PRO A 21 7.01 -2.00 3.52
CA PRO A 21 6.93 -3.46 3.43
C PRO A 21 7.99 -4.18 4.27
N ASP A 22 9.16 -3.58 4.42
CA ASP A 22 10.26 -4.10 5.23
C ASP A 22 9.94 -4.15 6.74
N GLU A 23 9.13 -3.22 7.25
CA GLU A 23 8.66 -3.23 8.66
C GLU A 23 7.84 -4.49 8.99
N PHE A 24 7.20 -5.10 8.00
CA PHE A 24 6.34 -6.29 8.16
C PHE A 24 6.99 -7.56 7.60
N GLY A 25 8.29 -7.53 7.28
CA GLY A 25 9.01 -8.67 6.71
C GLY A 25 8.50 -9.08 5.33
N ILE A 26 7.91 -8.15 4.57
CA ILE A 26 7.38 -8.39 3.23
C ILE A 26 8.47 -8.13 2.18
N PHE A 27 8.75 -9.15 1.38
CA PHE A 27 9.66 -9.07 0.24
C PHE A 27 8.87 -9.34 -1.03
N LEU A 28 8.82 -8.33 -1.91
CA LEU A 28 8.18 -8.47 -3.21
C LEU A 28 9.12 -9.18 -4.19
N ASP A 29 8.55 -10.02 -5.04
CA ASP A 29 9.22 -10.57 -6.22
C ASP A 29 9.63 -9.44 -7.19
N GLY A 30 10.52 -9.73 -8.13
CA GLY A 30 11.04 -8.73 -9.09
C GLY A 30 9.98 -8.06 -9.99
N ASP A 31 8.80 -8.67 -10.11
CA ASP A 31 7.63 -8.14 -10.82
C ASP A 31 6.70 -7.29 -9.92
N GLY A 32 7.02 -7.17 -8.63
CA GLY A 32 6.18 -6.50 -7.63
C GLY A 32 5.05 -7.39 -7.10
N SER A 33 5.17 -8.71 -7.22
CA SER A 33 4.20 -9.67 -6.68
C SER A 33 4.60 -10.26 -5.33
N ILE A 34 3.65 -10.79 -4.59
CA ILE A 34 3.88 -11.62 -3.39
C ILE A 34 2.78 -12.67 -3.28
N SER A 35 3.08 -13.83 -2.69
CA SER A 35 2.04 -14.83 -2.45
C SER A 35 1.01 -14.32 -1.43
N ILE A 36 -0.26 -14.66 -1.64
CA ILE A 36 -1.33 -14.35 -0.67
C ILE A 36 -1.01 -14.96 0.70
N LYS A 37 -0.35 -16.12 0.71
CA LYS A 37 0.01 -16.82 1.95
C LYS A 37 1.02 -16.02 2.78
N GLU A 38 2.10 -15.54 2.16
CA GLU A 38 3.13 -14.75 2.84
C GLU A 38 2.57 -13.42 3.34
N LEU A 39 1.77 -12.73 2.51
CA LEU A 39 1.06 -11.53 2.94
C LEU A 39 0.18 -11.80 4.16
N LEU A 40 -0.61 -12.87 4.13
CA LEU A 40 -1.49 -13.22 5.24
C LEU A 40 -0.71 -13.63 6.49
N TRP A 41 0.49 -14.19 6.37
CA TRP A 41 1.35 -14.45 7.52
C TRP A 41 1.81 -13.14 8.16
N ALA A 42 2.44 -12.25 7.40
CA ALA A 42 2.88 -10.94 7.89
C ALA A 42 1.73 -10.14 8.52
N VAL A 43 0.58 -10.08 7.84
CA VAL A 43 -0.60 -9.35 8.34
C VAL A 43 -1.15 -9.95 9.63
N LYS A 44 -1.05 -11.27 9.85
CA LYS A 44 -1.62 -11.91 11.04
C LYS A 44 -0.77 -11.77 12.30
N GLU A 45 0.53 -11.49 12.14
CA GLU A 45 1.43 -11.20 13.26
C GLU A 45 1.11 -9.86 13.91
N GLU A 46 0.49 -8.95 13.15
CA GLU A 46 0.10 -7.63 13.62
C GLU A 46 -1.15 -7.64 14.51
N ASP A 47 -1.06 -6.92 15.63
CA ASP A 47 -2.12 -6.83 16.62
C ASP A 47 -3.43 -6.31 16.02
N GLY A 48 -4.50 -7.09 16.18
CA GLY A 48 -5.82 -6.76 15.66
C GLY A 48 -6.05 -7.13 14.20
N TRP A 49 -5.14 -7.87 13.54
CA TRP A 49 -5.28 -8.32 12.15
C TRP A 49 -5.26 -9.85 11.97
N SER A 50 -5.14 -10.62 13.06
CA SER A 50 -5.15 -12.10 13.05
C SER A 50 -6.39 -12.73 12.38
N TYR A 51 -7.51 -12.01 12.32
CA TYR A 51 -8.75 -12.47 11.68
C TYR A 51 -8.72 -12.35 10.14
N VAL A 52 -7.72 -11.69 9.56
CA VAL A 52 -7.65 -11.45 8.10
C VAL A 52 -7.46 -12.78 7.37
N ARG A 53 -8.20 -12.94 6.27
CA ARG A 53 -8.26 -14.14 5.42
C ARG A 53 -8.24 -13.69 3.97
N GLU A 54 -7.90 -14.59 3.06
CA GLU A 54 -7.93 -14.32 1.62
C GLU A 54 -9.30 -13.79 1.15
N SER A 55 -10.40 -14.30 1.73
CA SER A 55 -11.74 -13.79 1.44
C SER A 55 -11.89 -12.30 1.75
N HIS A 56 -11.22 -11.78 2.78
CA HIS A 56 -11.27 -10.35 3.10
C HIS A 56 -10.53 -9.49 2.07
N LEU A 57 -9.48 -10.01 1.43
CA LEU A 57 -8.79 -9.32 0.34
C LEU A 57 -9.71 -9.22 -0.89
N LYS A 58 -10.41 -10.30 -1.22
CA LYS A 58 -11.42 -10.34 -2.29
C LYS A 58 -12.61 -9.42 -1.99
N ASP A 59 -13.09 -9.43 -0.74
CA ASP A 59 -14.19 -8.58 -0.28
C ASP A 59 -13.92 -7.09 -0.50
N LEU A 60 -12.66 -6.62 -0.38
CA LEU A 60 -12.33 -5.21 -0.63
C LEU A 60 -12.71 -4.78 -2.05
N ILE A 61 -12.31 -5.59 -3.04
CA ILE A 61 -12.60 -5.33 -4.45
C ILE A 61 -14.11 -5.44 -4.71
N LEU A 62 -14.76 -6.48 -4.18
CA LEU A 62 -16.21 -6.70 -4.34
C LEU A 62 -17.06 -5.57 -3.72
N LEU A 63 -16.58 -4.95 -2.64
CA LEU A 63 -17.24 -3.82 -2.00
C LEU A 63 -16.98 -2.48 -2.71
N GLY A 64 -16.24 -2.48 -3.81
CA GLY A 64 -15.93 -1.30 -4.62
C GLY A 64 -14.79 -0.44 -4.05
N PHE A 65 -13.95 -0.98 -3.18
CA PHE A 65 -12.71 -0.32 -2.80
C PHE A 65 -11.64 -0.53 -3.87
N ASP A 66 -10.66 0.38 -3.89
CA ASP A 66 -9.53 0.34 -4.80
C ASP A 66 -8.24 0.02 -4.01
N PRO A 67 -7.95 -1.26 -3.74
CA PRO A 67 -6.73 -1.65 -3.07
C PRO A 67 -5.50 -1.44 -3.97
N PRO A 68 -4.31 -1.28 -3.36
CA PRO A 68 -3.05 -1.08 -4.07
C PRO A 68 -2.54 -2.32 -4.82
N TYR A 69 -3.40 -3.30 -5.08
CA TYR A 69 -3.00 -4.58 -5.68
C TYR A 69 -4.14 -5.15 -6.53
N ARG A 70 -3.76 -6.04 -7.44
CA ARG A 70 -4.64 -6.96 -8.17
C ARG A 70 -4.43 -8.38 -7.68
N LEU A 71 -5.49 -9.18 -7.72
CA LEU A 71 -5.43 -10.61 -7.41
C LEU A 71 -5.14 -11.39 -8.68
N GLU A 72 -4.04 -12.15 -8.70
CA GLU A 72 -3.65 -13.01 -9.81
C GLU A 72 -3.43 -14.43 -9.27
N GLY A 73 -4.49 -15.25 -9.33
CA GLY A 73 -4.48 -16.62 -8.82
C GLY A 73 -4.22 -16.68 -7.31
N LYS A 74 -3.02 -17.14 -6.93
CA LYS A 74 -2.57 -17.26 -5.53
C LYS A 74 -1.60 -16.15 -5.10
N LYS A 75 -1.40 -15.14 -5.95
CA LYS A 75 -0.54 -13.99 -5.67
C LYS A 75 -1.36 -12.70 -5.70
N ILE A 76 -0.84 -11.69 -5.02
CA ILE A 76 -1.20 -10.31 -5.29
C ILE A 76 -0.08 -9.65 -6.08
N VAL A 77 -0.43 -8.78 -7.00
CA VAL A 77 0.51 -7.98 -7.79
C VAL A 77 0.22 -6.51 -7.49
N LEU A 78 1.23 -5.75 -7.08
CA LEU A 78 1.03 -4.33 -6.83
C LEU A 78 0.67 -3.58 -8.11
N ASN A 79 -0.19 -2.57 -7.99
CA ASN A 79 -0.51 -1.70 -9.11
C ASN A 79 0.72 -0.87 -9.49
N ASP A 80 0.94 -0.65 -10.80
CA ASP A 80 2.11 0.06 -11.31
C ASP A 80 2.26 1.48 -10.74
N SER A 81 1.16 2.10 -10.30
CA SER A 81 1.13 3.42 -9.66
C SER A 81 1.86 3.49 -8.31
N ILE A 82 2.22 2.35 -7.72
CA ILE A 82 2.89 2.27 -6.41
C ILE A 82 4.39 2.08 -6.54
N LYS A 83 4.88 1.69 -7.73
CA LYS A 83 6.32 1.64 -7.99
C LYS A 83 6.88 3.03 -7.77
N LYS A 84 7.95 3.12 -6.98
CA LYS A 84 8.63 4.39 -6.72
C LYS A 84 8.97 5.01 -8.09
N PRO A 85 8.45 6.20 -8.41
CA PRO A 85 8.68 6.78 -9.73
C PRO A 85 10.18 6.92 -9.93
N TYR A 86 10.66 6.44 -11.08
CA TYR A 86 12.01 6.71 -11.52
C TYR A 86 12.08 8.20 -11.88
N TYR A 87 12.85 8.96 -11.12
CA TYR A 87 13.15 10.34 -11.45
C TYR A 87 14.47 10.35 -12.24
N PRO A 88 14.45 10.57 -13.56
CA PRO A 88 15.68 10.81 -14.29
C PRO A 88 16.41 12.02 -13.69
N VAL A 89 17.74 12.00 -13.73
CA VAL A 89 18.53 13.16 -13.32
C VAL A 89 18.34 14.23 -14.39
N GLU A 90 17.44 15.18 -14.13
CA GLU A 90 17.16 16.33 -14.98
C GLU A 90 17.54 17.63 -14.27
N GLN A 91 17.86 18.67 -15.04
CA GLN A 91 18.05 20.01 -14.49
C GLN A 91 16.65 20.60 -14.21
N PRO A 92 16.29 20.85 -12.94
CA PRO A 92 15.02 21.47 -12.63
C PRO A 92 14.97 22.90 -13.19
N PRO A 93 13.78 23.42 -13.52
CA PRO A 93 13.63 24.81 -13.91
C PRO A 93 14.08 25.75 -12.77
N ARG A 94 14.43 26.99 -13.13
CA ARG A 94 14.95 28.00 -12.19
C ARG A 94 14.04 28.25 -10.97
N THR A 95 12.74 28.00 -11.09
CA THR A 95 11.77 28.21 -10.01
C THR A 95 10.77 27.06 -9.97
N LEU A 96 10.54 26.53 -8.77
CA LEU A 96 9.54 25.51 -8.47
C LEU A 96 8.63 26.04 -7.37
N PHE A 97 7.37 25.58 -7.37
CA PHE A 97 6.38 25.93 -6.36
C PHE A 97 5.95 24.67 -5.62
N TYR A 98 5.80 24.76 -4.31
CA TYR A 98 5.27 23.69 -3.47
C TYR A 98 4.09 24.23 -2.66
N ALA A 99 2.94 23.58 -2.79
CA ALA A 99 1.77 23.93 -2.00
C ALA A 99 1.89 23.30 -0.60
N ALA A 100 2.17 24.14 0.40
CA ALA A 100 2.19 23.75 1.81
C ALA A 100 0.91 24.19 2.52
N ARG A 101 0.51 23.45 3.57
CA ARG A 101 -0.49 23.95 4.51
C ARG A 101 0.08 25.12 5.30
N LEU A 102 -0.73 26.15 5.58
CA LEU A 102 -0.29 27.35 6.32
C LEU A 102 0.38 27.02 7.68
N LYS A 103 -0.11 26.00 8.39
CA LYS A 103 0.48 25.52 9.65
C LYS A 103 1.84 24.85 9.48
N ALA A 104 2.14 24.32 8.31
CA ALA A 104 3.43 23.71 7.99
C ALA A 104 4.46 24.73 7.49
N CYS A 105 4.03 25.93 7.05
CA CYS A 105 4.94 26.99 6.59
C CYS A 105 6.01 27.36 7.64
N TYR A 106 5.70 27.26 8.94
CA TYR A 106 6.64 27.55 10.03
C TYR A 106 7.77 26.51 10.18
N HIS A 107 7.66 25.33 9.58
CA HIS A 107 8.65 24.25 9.66
C HIS A 107 9.43 24.03 8.35
N ILE A 108 9.10 24.79 7.30
CA ILE A 108 9.69 24.67 5.95
C ILE A 108 10.71 25.81 5.68
N TYR A 109 10.82 26.78 6.59
CA TYR A 109 11.81 27.85 6.58
C TYR A 109 13.03 27.52 7.43
#